data_AF-A0A9K3P6V8-F1
#
_entry.id   AF-A0A9K3P6V8-F1
#
_cell.length_a   1.000
_cell.length_b   1.000
_cell.length_c   1.000
_cell.angle_alpha   90.00
_cell.angle_beta   90.00
_cell.angle_gamma   90.00
#
_symmetry.space_group_name_H-M   'P 1'
#
loop_
_entity.id
_entity.type
_entity.pdbx_description
1 polymer ?
#
loop_
_entity_poly.entity_id
_entity_poly.type
_entity_poly.pdbx_seq_one_letter_code
_entity_poly.pdbx_strand_id
1 'polypeptide(L)'
;MEKIIVETCKWYMNPPTANQIGHELVLWMCGQDNIVPFDTLLDLVNLQVEAAVYDYYLVTAAPSLVAVAAFLNAVEGMGVHTPQEQRRIRNKVISTIEMSRSESQLLPKVQQRLYELISDSFTFSFDHETISQPLVVPRCRPPMRISTLAAARRLDQFLPTQYLSPKVPFNLSPKSPPIGIFPIRPRL
;
A
#
# COMPACT_ATOMS: atom_id res chain seq x y z
N MET A 1 -0.30 29.69 18.43
CA MET A 1 -0.09 28.34 17.86
C MET A 1 -0.11 28.37 16.34
N GLU A 2 -1.16 28.87 15.69
CA GLU A 2 -1.25 28.97 14.22
C GLU A 2 -0.02 29.65 13.58
N LYS A 3 0.32 30.88 14.00
CA LYS A 3 1.50 31.61 13.48
C LYS A 3 2.79 30.80 13.58
N ILE A 4 3.00 30.10 14.70
CA ILE A 4 4.20 29.28 14.92
C ILE A 4 4.25 28.11 13.92
N ILE A 5 3.11 27.45 13.68
CA ILE A 5 3.01 26.35 12.70
C ILE A 5 3.30 26.87 11.29
N VAL A 6 2.66 27.98 10.89
CA VAL A 6 2.88 28.62 9.57
C VAL A 6 4.35 28.97 9.35
N GLU A 7 4.99 29.61 10.34
CA GLU A 7 6.39 30.01 10.29
C GLU A 7 7.33 28.79 10.25
N THR A 8 7.03 27.75 11.03
CA THR A 8 7.80 26.50 11.07
C THR A 8 7.71 25.75 9.75
N CYS A 9 6.51 25.69 9.15
CA CYS A 9 6.27 25.13 7.83
C CYS A 9 6.74 26.05 6.69
N LYS A 10 7.34 27.21 6.98
CA LYS A 10 7.81 28.19 5.98
C LYS A 10 6.75 28.51 4.93
N TRP A 11 5.49 28.62 5.34
CA TRP A 11 4.33 28.85 4.47
C TRP A 11 4.02 27.74 3.44
N TYR A 12 4.65 26.56 3.53
CA TYR A 12 4.29 25.39 2.73
C TYR A 12 3.04 24.70 3.29
N MET A 13 1.86 25.26 3.01
CA MET A 13 0.58 24.79 3.58
C MET A 13 -0.12 23.72 2.75
N ASN A 14 0.26 23.56 1.48
CA ASN A 14 -0.40 22.65 0.55
C ASN A 14 0.58 21.57 0.04
N PRO A 15 1.13 20.72 0.91
CA PRO A 15 1.95 19.60 0.44
C PRO A 15 1.07 18.59 -0.31
N PRO A 16 1.62 17.87 -1.31
CA PRO A 16 0.91 16.77 -1.95
C PRO A 16 0.58 15.70 -0.91
N THR A 17 -0.67 15.22 -0.91
CA THR A 17 -1.12 14.18 0.03
C THR A 17 -1.17 12.82 -0.65
N ALA A 18 -0.96 11.75 0.12
CA ALA A 18 -1.09 10.38 -0.39
C ALA A 18 -2.50 10.10 -0.93
N ASN A 19 -3.53 10.71 -0.34
CA ASN A 19 -4.91 10.58 -0.79
C ASN A 19 -5.10 11.17 -2.21
N GLN A 20 -4.61 12.41 -2.46
CA GLN A 20 -4.65 13.02 -3.78
C GLN A 20 -3.95 12.15 -4.85
N ILE A 21 -2.76 11.62 -4.53
CA ILE A 21 -2.01 10.76 -5.46
C ILE A 21 -2.74 9.42 -5.69
N GLY A 22 -3.32 8.85 -4.63
CA GLY A 22 -4.13 7.63 -4.71
C GLY A 22 -5.33 7.79 -5.63
N HIS A 23 -6.06 8.91 -5.51
CA HIS A 23 -7.17 9.25 -6.39
C HIS A 23 -6.77 9.31 -7.87
N GLU A 24 -5.66 9.99 -8.19
CA GLU A 24 -5.14 10.07 -9.56
C GLU A 24 -4.73 8.70 -10.12
N LEU A 25 -4.15 7.83 -9.28
CA LEU A 25 -3.81 6.45 -9.65
C LEU A 25 -5.05 5.62 -10.01
N VAL A 26 -6.11 5.74 -9.21
CA VAL A 26 -7.38 5.04 -9.47
C VAL A 26 -8.03 5.56 -10.75
N LEU A 27 -8.05 6.88 -10.95
CA LEU A 27 -8.59 7.49 -12.17
C LEU A 27 -7.83 7.01 -13.42
N TRP A 28 -6.50 6.97 -13.35
CA TRP A 28 -5.66 6.47 -14.43
C TRP A 28 -5.92 5.00 -14.75
N MET A 29 -6.09 4.15 -13.74
CA MET A 29 -6.33 2.72 -13.92
C MET A 29 -7.72 2.43 -14.52
N CYS A 30 -8.77 3.02 -13.94
CA CYS A 30 -10.15 2.82 -14.40
C CYS A 30 -10.38 3.41 -15.80
N GLY A 31 -9.63 4.44 -16.20
CA GLY A 31 -9.66 4.97 -17.56
C GLY A 31 -9.06 4.01 -18.62
N GLN A 32 -8.23 3.05 -18.21
CA GLN A 32 -7.57 2.10 -19.11
C GLN A 32 -8.34 0.77 -19.17
N ASP A 33 -8.77 0.28 -18.02
CA ASP A 33 -9.37 -1.04 -17.86
C ASP A 33 -10.66 -0.91 -17.03
N ASN A 34 -11.83 -1.02 -17.67
CA ASN A 34 -13.16 -1.05 -17.04
C ASN A 34 -13.42 -2.30 -16.16
N ILE A 35 -12.35 -2.94 -15.68
CA ILE A 35 -12.37 -4.24 -15.02
C ILE A 35 -12.68 -4.09 -13.54
N VAL A 36 -12.33 -2.94 -12.95
CA VAL A 36 -12.43 -2.71 -11.50
C VAL A 36 -13.41 -1.58 -11.20
N PRO A 37 -14.40 -1.79 -10.31
CA PRO A 37 -15.30 -0.73 -9.89
C PRO A 37 -14.53 0.39 -9.19
N PHE A 38 -14.57 1.59 -9.80
CA PHE A 38 -13.85 2.79 -9.35
C PHE A 38 -14.07 3.08 -7.87
N ASP A 39 -15.32 3.11 -7.42
CA ASP A 39 -15.67 3.45 -6.04
C ASP A 39 -15.05 2.48 -5.04
N THR A 40 -15.09 1.17 -5.32
CA THR A 40 -14.53 0.15 -4.42
C THR A 40 -13.01 0.25 -4.35
N LEU A 41 -12.35 0.48 -5.48
CA LEU A 41 -10.90 0.63 -5.51
C LEU A 41 -10.47 1.89 -4.76
N LEU A 42 -11.17 3.01 -4.97
CA LEU A 42 -10.92 4.27 -4.28
C LEU A 42 -11.12 4.14 -2.77
N ASP A 43 -12.20 3.48 -2.34
CA ASP A 43 -12.48 3.24 -0.92
C ASP A 43 -11.37 2.42 -0.25
N LEU A 44 -10.87 1.36 -0.91
CA LEU A 44 -9.78 0.54 -0.40
C LEU A 44 -8.45 1.31 -0.31
N VAL A 45 -8.19 2.19 -1.27
CA VAL A 45 -7.01 3.07 -1.25
C VAL A 45 -7.11 4.07 -0.11
N ASN A 46 -8.26 4.73 0.03
CA ASN A 46 -8.50 5.70 1.09
C ASN A 46 -8.38 5.06 2.47
N LEU A 47 -8.97 3.88 2.67
CA LEU A 47 -8.85 3.12 3.91
C LEU A 47 -7.38 2.88 4.29
N GLN A 48 -6.54 2.49 3.33
CA GLN A 48 -5.11 2.25 3.56
C GLN A 48 -4.35 3.53 3.86
N VAL A 49 -4.62 4.60 3.13
CA VAL A 49 -3.99 5.89 3.36
C VAL A 49 -4.38 6.45 4.73
N GLU A 50 -5.63 6.31 5.15
CA GLU A 50 -6.10 6.69 6.48
C GLU A 50 -5.42 5.85 7.57
N ALA A 51 -5.31 4.53 7.38
CA ALA A 51 -4.59 3.65 8.28
C ALA A 51 -3.11 4.06 8.44
N ALA A 52 -2.49 4.54 7.36
CA ALA A 52 -1.09 4.98 7.36
C ALA A 52 -0.82 6.17 8.31
N VAL A 53 -1.81 7.02 8.56
CA VAL A 53 -1.67 8.20 9.44
C VAL A 53 -1.43 7.80 10.89
N TYR A 54 -1.86 6.60 11.30
CA TYR A 54 -1.66 6.09 12.65
C TYR A 54 -0.27 5.50 12.89
N ASP A 55 0.53 5.30 11.83
CA ASP A 55 1.85 4.70 11.93
C ASP A 55 2.96 5.73 11.69
N TYR A 56 3.81 5.93 12.70
CA TYR A 56 4.89 6.92 12.64
C TYR A 56 5.89 6.67 11.51
N TYR A 57 6.17 5.41 11.16
CA TYR A 57 7.08 5.09 10.07
C TYR A 57 6.47 5.52 8.73
N LEU A 58 5.18 5.27 8.52
CA LEU A 58 4.49 5.63 7.28
C LEU A 58 4.26 7.14 7.14
N VAL A 59 4.03 7.87 8.23
CA VAL A 59 3.91 9.34 8.22
C VAL A 59 5.21 10.02 7.74
N THR A 60 6.37 9.40 7.99
CA THR A 60 7.67 9.92 7.52
C THR A 60 8.03 9.51 6.09
N ALA A 61 7.28 8.57 5.49
CA ALA A 61 7.51 8.13 4.13
C ALA A 61 6.99 9.15 3.10
N ALA A 62 7.51 9.07 1.87
CA ALA A 62 7.02 9.92 0.79
C ALA A 62 5.53 9.61 0.50
N PRO A 63 4.66 10.63 0.33
CA PRO A 63 3.23 10.41 0.12
C PRO A 63 2.94 9.62 -1.16
N SER A 64 3.77 9.77 -2.20
CA SER A 64 3.71 8.97 -3.42
C SER A 64 3.94 7.48 -3.17
N LEU A 65 4.92 7.14 -2.32
CA LEU A 65 5.25 5.76 -1.97
C LEU A 65 4.10 5.09 -1.20
N VAL A 66 3.50 5.80 -0.25
CA VAL A 66 2.34 5.32 0.50
C VAL A 66 1.13 5.13 -0.42
N ALA A 67 0.86 6.09 -1.30
CA ALA A 67 -0.24 6.01 -2.25
C ALA A 67 -0.09 4.82 -3.22
N VAL A 68 1.11 4.61 -3.77
CA VAL A 68 1.40 3.47 -4.66
C VAL A 68 1.26 2.14 -3.92
N ALA A 69 1.78 2.06 -2.69
CA ALA A 69 1.64 0.85 -1.88
C ALA A 69 0.17 0.53 -1.59
N ALA A 70 -0.61 1.54 -1.17
CA ALA A 70 -2.04 1.43 -0.92
C ALA A 70 -2.81 0.97 -2.17
N PHE A 71 -2.52 1.59 -3.31
CA PHE A 71 -3.10 1.23 -4.60
C PHE A 71 -2.80 -0.22 -4.99
N LEU A 72 -1.53 -0.64 -4.95
CA LEU A 72 -1.16 -2.00 -5.33
C LEU A 72 -1.79 -3.03 -4.38
N ASN A 73 -1.83 -2.75 -3.09
CA ASN A 73 -2.49 -3.60 -2.11
C ASN A 73 -4.00 -3.70 -2.37
N ALA A 74 -4.66 -2.60 -2.74
CA ALA A 74 -6.08 -2.60 -3.08
C ALA A 74 -6.34 -3.45 -4.34
N VAL A 75 -5.53 -3.27 -5.41
CA VAL A 75 -5.63 -4.08 -6.64
C VAL A 75 -5.39 -5.57 -6.36
N GLU A 76 -4.41 -5.90 -5.53
CA GLU A 76 -4.13 -7.27 -5.11
C GLU A 76 -5.28 -7.86 -4.29
N GLY A 77 -5.78 -7.11 -3.30
CA GLY A 77 -6.84 -7.54 -2.39
C GLY A 77 -8.20 -7.75 -3.05
N MET A 78 -8.47 -7.11 -4.20
CA MET A 78 -9.71 -7.34 -4.94
C MET A 78 -9.74 -8.70 -5.66
N GLY A 79 -8.60 -9.34 -5.89
CA GLY A 79 -8.52 -10.68 -6.48
C GLY A 79 -9.07 -10.78 -7.92
N VAL A 80 -9.32 -9.66 -8.59
CA VAL A 80 -9.90 -9.62 -9.95
C VAL A 80 -8.86 -9.97 -11.03
N HIS A 81 -7.57 -9.75 -10.73
CA HIS A 81 -6.49 -9.87 -11.69
C HIS A 81 -5.66 -11.13 -11.49
N THR A 82 -5.18 -11.70 -12.61
CA THR A 82 -4.21 -12.79 -12.55
C THR A 82 -2.88 -12.29 -11.98
N PRO A 83 -2.04 -13.16 -11.34
CA PRO A 83 -0.74 -12.74 -10.82
C PRO A 83 0.19 -12.12 -11.89
N GLN A 84 -0.02 -12.46 -13.17
CA GLN A 84 0.73 -11.85 -14.29
C GLN A 84 0.24 -10.43 -14.57
N GLU A 85 -1.07 -10.19 -14.55
CA GLU A 85 -1.65 -8.85 -14.71
C GLU A 85 -1.25 -7.93 -13.56
N GLN A 86 -1.30 -8.41 -12.31
CA GLN A 86 -0.85 -7.64 -11.14
C GLN A 86 0.60 -7.18 -11.31
N ARG A 87 1.50 -8.06 -11.78
CA ARG A 87 2.89 -7.70 -12.09
C ARG A 87 2.99 -6.65 -13.20
N ARG A 88 2.16 -6.75 -14.24
CA ARG A 88 2.11 -5.74 -15.32
C ARG A 88 1.65 -4.39 -14.81
N ILE A 89 0.55 -4.35 -14.04
CA ILE A 89 0.03 -3.13 -13.41
C ILE A 89 1.11 -2.51 -12.52
N ARG A 90 1.72 -3.30 -11.64
CA ARG A 90 2.81 -2.85 -10.77
C ARG A 90 3.95 -2.21 -11.55
N ASN A 91 4.47 -2.89 -12.56
CA ASN A 91 5.58 -2.37 -13.37
C ASN A 91 5.18 -1.07 -14.09
N LYS A 92 3.95 -1.01 -14.61
CA LYS A 92 3.41 0.17 -15.31
C LYS A 92 3.24 1.37 -14.38
N VAL A 93 2.74 1.16 -13.16
CA VAL A 93 2.61 2.20 -12.13
C VAL A 93 3.98 2.73 -11.73
N ILE A 94 4.94 1.84 -11.43
CA ILE A 94 6.31 2.21 -11.06
C ILE A 94 6.97 3.04 -12.16
N SER A 95 6.78 2.67 -13.44
CA SER A 95 7.31 3.45 -14.57
C SER A 95 6.61 4.79 -14.78
N THR A 96 5.33 4.91 -14.42
CA THR A 96 4.54 6.13 -14.66
C THR A 96 4.82 7.22 -13.63
N ILE A 97 5.06 6.84 -12.37
CA ILE A 97 5.30 7.80 -11.27
C ILE A 97 6.76 8.26 -11.20
N GLU A 98 7.64 7.71 -12.04
CA GLU A 98 9.09 7.99 -12.00
C GLU A 98 9.69 7.81 -10.60
N MET A 99 9.22 6.79 -9.87
CA MET A 99 9.72 6.50 -8.52
C MET A 99 11.24 6.29 -8.54
N SER A 100 11.92 6.88 -7.55
CA SER A 100 13.35 6.67 -7.40
C SER A 100 13.67 5.20 -7.12
N ARG A 101 14.86 4.75 -7.52
CA ARG A 101 15.32 3.37 -7.27
C ARG A 101 15.28 3.02 -5.78
N SER A 102 15.58 3.98 -4.92
CA SER A 102 15.53 3.83 -3.46
C SER A 102 14.11 3.60 -2.95
N GLU A 103 13.14 4.38 -3.43
CA GLU A 103 11.73 4.22 -3.06
C GLU A 103 11.16 2.89 -3.55
N SER A 104 11.55 2.45 -4.75
CA SER A 104 11.14 1.13 -5.28
C SER A 104 11.59 -0.04 -4.40
N GLN A 105 12.70 0.09 -3.67
CA GLN A 105 13.17 -0.93 -2.72
C GLN A 105 12.40 -0.90 -1.40
N LEU A 106 11.88 0.26 -1.01
CA LEU A 106 11.07 0.44 0.20
C LEU A 106 9.61 0.05 -0.02
N LEU A 107 9.11 0.14 -1.24
CA LEU A 107 7.73 -0.19 -1.62
C LEU A 107 7.22 -1.51 -1.02
N PRO A 108 7.89 -2.68 -1.14
CA PRO A 108 7.39 -3.92 -0.54
C PRO A 108 7.29 -3.86 0.99
N LYS A 109 8.17 -3.10 1.66
CA LYS A 109 8.11 -2.92 3.11
C LYS A 109 6.91 -2.06 3.52
N VAL A 110 6.65 -1.00 2.77
CA VAL A 110 5.49 -0.12 2.99
C VAL A 110 4.19 -0.88 2.72
N GLN A 111 4.12 -1.67 1.64
CA GLN A 111 2.98 -2.54 1.34
C GLN A 111 2.69 -3.52 2.48
N GLN A 112 3.71 -4.24 2.95
CA GLN A 112 3.58 -5.17 4.07
C GLN A 112 3.09 -4.46 5.34
N ARG A 113 3.67 -3.30 5.66
CA ARG A 113 3.30 -2.54 6.87
C ARG A 113 1.85 -2.06 6.83
N LEU A 114 1.37 -1.61 5.67
CA LEU A 114 -0.03 -1.23 5.48
C LEU A 114 -0.98 -2.42 5.68
N TYR A 115 -0.63 -3.60 5.16
CA TYR A 115 -1.43 -4.80 5.38
C TYR A 115 -1.52 -5.16 6.87
N GLU A 116 -0.39 -5.12 7.58
CA GLU A 116 -0.33 -5.39 9.03
C GLU A 116 -1.25 -4.44 9.82
N LEU A 117 -1.18 -3.13 9.53
CA LEU A 117 -2.02 -2.13 10.22
C LEU A 117 -3.51 -2.37 10.01
N ILE A 118 -3.90 -2.74 8.78
CA ILE A 118 -5.30 -3.06 8.51
C ILE A 118 -5.71 -4.33 9.24
N SER A 119 -4.90 -5.39 9.18
CA SER A 119 -5.23 -6.64 9.88
C SER A 119 -5.36 -6.43 11.39
N ASP A 120 -4.53 -5.57 11.98
CA ASP A 120 -4.57 -5.24 13.41
C ASP A 120 -5.81 -4.41 13.75
N SER A 121 -6.25 -3.51 12.86
CA SER A 121 -7.45 -2.71 13.09
C SER A 121 -8.74 -3.54 13.14
N PHE A 122 -8.77 -4.67 12.42
CA PHE A 122 -9.91 -5.59 12.42
C PHE A 122 -9.96 -6.46 13.68
N THR A 123 -8.82 -6.85 14.25
CA THR A 123 -8.79 -7.68 15.47
C THR A 123 -9.27 -6.91 16.70
N PHE A 124 -8.97 -5.62 16.79
CA PHE A 124 -9.41 -4.77 17.91
C PHE A 124 -10.94 -4.58 18.01
N SER A 125 -11.67 -4.84 16.93
CA SER A 125 -13.12 -4.63 16.87
C SER A 125 -13.95 -5.76 17.50
N PHE A 126 -13.35 -6.91 17.83
CA PHE A 126 -14.07 -8.11 18.27
C PHE A 126 -14.04 -8.40 19.79
N ASP A 127 -13.28 -7.63 20.58
CA ASP A 127 -13.18 -7.87 22.04
C ASP A 127 -14.21 -7.09 22.88
N HIS A 128 -15.24 -6.51 22.27
CA HIS A 128 -16.28 -5.72 22.97
C HIS A 128 -17.55 -6.53 23.33
N GLU A 129 -17.36 -7.72 23.91
CA GLU A 129 -18.34 -8.47 24.74
C GLU A 129 -17.59 -8.87 26.01
N THR A 130 -17.91 -8.58 27.27
CA THR A 130 -19.15 -8.20 27.95
C THR A 130 -18.71 -7.57 29.30
N ILE A 131 -18.88 -6.27 29.51
CA ILE A 131 -18.87 -5.71 30.87
C ILE A 131 -20.25 -5.10 31.11
N SER A 132 -21.08 -5.91 31.76
CA SER A 132 -22.31 -5.51 32.42
C SER A 132 -21.97 -4.48 33.50
N GLN A 133 -21.98 -3.19 33.18
CA GLN A 133 -21.96 -2.11 34.17
C GLN A 133 -23.26 -1.31 34.13
N PRO A 134 -23.90 -1.06 35.28
CA PRO A 134 -25.12 -0.27 35.34
C PRO A 134 -24.83 1.20 35.04
N LEU A 135 -25.73 1.77 34.23
CA LEU A 135 -25.77 3.14 33.72
C LEU A 135 -25.49 4.20 34.80
N VAL A 136 -24.41 4.95 34.63
CA VAL A 136 -24.32 6.35 35.08
C VAL A 136 -24.08 7.21 33.84
N VAL A 137 -25.07 8.02 33.50
CA VAL A 137 -25.09 8.90 32.33
C VAL A 137 -24.40 10.22 32.66
N PRO A 138 -23.39 10.65 31.88
CA PRO A 138 -23.18 12.06 31.64
C PRO A 138 -23.53 12.39 30.19
N ARG A 139 -24.43 13.36 30.03
CA ARG A 139 -24.77 14.02 28.78
C ARG A 139 -23.52 14.68 28.17
N CYS A 140 -23.22 14.42 26.89
CA CYS A 140 -23.21 15.45 25.83
C CYS A 140 -22.59 15.00 24.48
N ARG A 141 -23.32 15.38 23.44
CA ARG A 141 -23.04 15.53 21.99
C ARG A 141 -22.99 14.30 21.07
N PRO A 142 -23.61 14.39 19.88
CA PRO A 142 -23.79 13.28 18.96
C PRO A 142 -22.55 13.11 18.06
N PRO A 143 -22.19 11.87 17.68
CA PRO A 143 -21.30 11.64 16.56
C PRO A 143 -22.08 11.75 15.24
N MET A 144 -21.43 12.38 14.25
CA MET A 144 -21.85 12.33 12.86
C MET A 144 -21.92 10.86 12.40
N ARG A 145 -23.01 10.53 11.69
CA ARG A 145 -23.16 9.26 10.99
C ARG A 145 -22.14 9.18 9.86
N ILE A 146 -21.17 8.27 9.97
CA ILE A 146 -20.48 7.72 8.80
C ILE A 146 -20.99 6.30 8.63
N SER A 147 -21.74 6.11 7.55
CA SER A 147 -22.29 4.84 7.10
C SER A 147 -21.21 4.04 6.37
N THR A 148 -20.44 3.23 7.08
CA THR A 148 -19.42 2.33 6.49
C THR A 148 -19.57 0.87 6.95
N LEU A 149 -20.79 0.42 7.25
CA LEU A 149 -21.01 -0.95 7.74
C LEU A 149 -21.28 -2.00 6.64
N ALA A 150 -21.28 -1.59 5.37
CA ALA A 150 -21.55 -2.51 4.25
C ALA A 150 -20.28 -3.11 3.60
N ALA A 151 -19.10 -2.50 3.81
CA ALA A 151 -17.86 -2.96 3.17
C ALA A 151 -17.13 -4.08 3.95
N ALA A 152 -17.33 -4.17 5.27
CA ALA A 152 -16.58 -5.09 6.13
C ALA A 152 -16.89 -6.58 5.92
N ARG A 153 -18.03 -6.95 5.31
CA ARG A 153 -18.42 -8.36 5.12
C ARG A 153 -17.79 -9.04 3.90
N ARG A 154 -17.00 -8.34 3.08
CA ARG A 154 -16.35 -8.93 1.90
C ARG A 154 -14.88 -9.28 2.10
N LEU A 155 -14.20 -8.80 3.13
CA LEU A 155 -12.75 -8.99 3.27
C LEU A 155 -12.35 -10.34 3.90
N ASP A 156 -13.24 -11.02 4.62
CA ASP A 156 -12.96 -12.34 5.21
C ASP A 156 -12.79 -13.48 4.18
N GLN A 157 -13.15 -13.24 2.90
CA GLN A 157 -12.97 -14.23 1.83
C GLN A 157 -11.63 -14.11 1.08
N PHE A 158 -10.78 -13.12 1.39
CA PHE A 158 -9.64 -12.76 0.54
C PHE A 158 -8.26 -12.85 1.23
N LEU A 159 -8.08 -13.68 2.26
CA LEU A 159 -6.75 -13.98 2.78
C LEU A 159 -6.04 -15.01 1.87
N PRO A 160 -4.96 -14.66 1.15
CA PRO A 160 -4.18 -15.62 0.39
C PRO A 160 -3.30 -16.46 1.32
N THR A 161 -3.53 -17.78 1.32
CA THR A 161 -2.78 -18.82 2.05
C THR A 161 -1.34 -19.06 1.57
N GLN A 162 -0.72 -18.14 0.82
CA GLN A 162 0.50 -18.44 0.05
C GLN A 162 1.84 -18.05 0.70
N TYR A 163 1.87 -17.59 1.95
CA TYR A 163 3.13 -17.39 2.69
C TYR A 163 3.49 -18.61 3.57
N LEU A 164 3.58 -19.80 2.96
CA LEU A 164 4.30 -20.94 3.55
C LEU A 164 5.49 -21.26 2.65
N SER A 165 6.63 -20.65 2.98
CA SER A 165 7.93 -20.88 2.35
C SER A 165 8.34 -22.36 2.37
N PRO A 166 8.72 -22.97 1.22
CA PRO A 166 9.54 -24.16 1.23
C PRO A 166 11.01 -23.78 1.46
N LYS A 167 11.60 -24.31 2.54
CA LYS A 167 13.06 -24.36 2.73
C LYS A 167 13.69 -25.10 1.54
N VAL A 168 14.40 -24.38 0.67
CA VAL A 168 15.25 -24.99 -0.37
C VAL A 168 16.65 -25.18 0.23
N PRO A 169 17.22 -26.39 0.22
CA PRO A 169 18.60 -26.59 0.65
C PRO A 169 19.58 -26.07 -0.41
N PHE A 170 20.55 -25.30 0.08
CA PHE A 170 21.75 -24.87 -0.61
C PHE A 170 22.52 -26.07 -1.16
N ASN A 171 22.76 -26.07 -2.48
CA ASN A 171 23.95 -26.67 -3.08
C ASN A 171 24.04 -26.23 -4.55
N LEU A 172 25.16 -25.63 -4.94
CA LEU A 172 25.98 -26.06 -6.09
C LEU A 172 27.18 -25.11 -6.33
N SER A 173 28.33 -25.76 -6.37
CA SER A 173 29.70 -25.40 -6.77
C SER A 173 29.89 -24.32 -7.87
N PRO A 174 30.96 -23.50 -7.80
CA PRO A 174 31.37 -22.61 -8.88
C PRO A 174 32.24 -23.35 -9.93
N LYS A 175 31.76 -23.43 -11.17
CA LYS A 175 32.59 -23.73 -12.35
C LYS A 175 33.10 -22.43 -12.97
N SER A 176 34.40 -22.27 -13.01
CA SER A 176 35.12 -21.20 -13.71
C SER A 176 34.96 -21.29 -15.24
N PRO A 177 34.94 -20.16 -15.97
CA PRO A 177 34.99 -20.16 -17.43
C PRO A 177 36.44 -20.23 -17.95
N PRO A 178 36.68 -20.88 -19.11
CA PRO A 178 38.00 -20.94 -19.73
C PRO A 178 38.38 -19.65 -20.46
N ILE A 179 39.68 -19.32 -20.36
CA ILE A 179 40.37 -18.21 -21.00
C ILE A 179 40.44 -18.48 -22.51
N GLY A 180 39.73 -17.67 -23.30
CA GLY A 180 39.81 -17.66 -24.77
C GLY A 180 40.85 -16.65 -25.25
N ILE A 181 41.91 -17.17 -25.89
CA ILE A 181 43.01 -16.42 -26.52
C ILE A 181 42.52 -15.88 -27.87
N PHE A 182 42.55 -14.55 -28.06
CA PHE A 182 42.31 -13.90 -29.36
C PHE A 182 43.61 -13.80 -30.16
N PRO A 183 43.67 -14.28 -31.42
CA PRO A 183 44.79 -13.98 -32.31
C PRO A 183 44.59 -12.62 -33.00
N ILE A 184 45.62 -11.79 -32.88
CA ILE A 184 45.85 -10.54 -33.62
C ILE A 184 46.12 -10.90 -35.08
N ARG A 185 45.43 -10.27 -36.04
CA ARG A 185 45.87 -10.22 -37.45
C ARG A 185 46.19 -8.78 -37.87
N PRO A 186 47.22 -8.61 -38.72
CA PRO A 186 47.82 -7.31 -39.00
C PRO A 186 47.07 -6.53 -40.09
N ARG A 187 47.21 -5.20 -40.01
CA ARG A 187 46.85 -4.25 -41.07
C ARG A 187 47.82 -4.43 -42.25
N LEU A 188 47.26 -4.51 -43.46
CA LEU A 188 47.89 -4.13 -44.72
C LEU A 188 46.94 -3.15 -45.40
#